data_AF-A0AAW1CFL3-F1
#
_entry.id   AF-A0AAW1CFL3-F1
#
_cell.length_a   1.000
_cell.length_b   1.000
_cell.length_c   1.000
_cell.angle_alpha   90.00
_cell.angle_beta   90.00
_cell.angle_gamma   90.00
#
_symmetry.space_group_name_H-M   'P 1'
#
loop_
_entity.id
_entity.type
_entity.pdbx_description
1 polymer ?
#
loop_
_entity_poly.entity_id
_entity_poly.type
_entity_poly.pdbx_seq_one_letter_code
_entity_poly.pdbx_strand_id
1 'polypeptide(L)'
;MFIFSVILVCSEAMGLTKQYLRVGQSAKNRLFGVPPVRRGPSLKADRTPLQMLVSEQGNINHGRLALVMIGLVTLALGIIMSTVPWVDYIILKQLKLWNGSLSYYYWKQPGVLRLTKVWVFNVTNPDAFLSGQKAKLQEVGPFVYRISIDYANGNSK
;
A
#
# COMPACT_ATOMS: atom_id res chain seq x y z
N MET A 1 4.92 -4.13 -1.15
CA MET A 1 6.34 -4.47 -1.38
C MET A 1 7.24 -4.33 -0.15
N PHE A 2 6.92 -3.49 0.83
CA PHE A 2 7.74 -3.32 2.05
C PHE A 2 7.52 -4.38 3.15
N ILE A 3 6.34 -4.99 3.23
CA ILE A 3 5.98 -5.95 4.30
C ILE A 3 6.73 -7.28 4.18
N PHE A 4 7.03 -7.73 2.94
CA PHE A 4 7.73 -9.01 2.71
C PHE A 4 9.22 -8.97 3.09
N SER A 5 9.86 -7.79 3.06
CA SER A 5 11.29 -7.65 3.38
C SER A 5 11.57 -7.77 4.88
N VAL A 6 10.63 -7.34 5.73
CA VAL A 6 10.80 -7.39 7.21
C VAL A 6 10.61 -8.81 7.75
N ILE A 7 9.74 -9.62 7.13
CA ILE A 7 9.51 -11.01 7.55
C ILE A 7 10.73 -11.90 7.28
N LEU A 8 11.44 -11.66 6.17
CA LEU A 8 12.62 -12.44 5.78
C LEU A 8 13.77 -12.29 6.78
N VAL A 9 14.03 -11.06 7.27
CA VAL A 9 15.11 -10.76 8.22
C VAL A 9 14.88 -11.41 9.60
N CYS A 10 13.61 -11.61 10.00
CA CYS A 10 13.29 -12.28 11.27
C CYS A 10 13.48 -13.81 11.23
N SER A 11 13.50 -14.44 10.05
CA SER A 11 13.64 -15.89 9.94
C SER A 11 15.09 -16.39 10.13
N GLU A 12 16.10 -15.57 9.83
CA GLU A 12 17.51 -15.97 9.94
C GLU A 12 18.04 -15.97 11.37
N ALA A 13 17.52 -15.11 12.25
CA ALA A 13 18.01 -14.96 13.63
C ALA A 13 17.69 -16.15 14.55
N MET A 14 16.81 -17.08 14.13
CA MET A 14 16.29 -18.15 14.99
C MET A 14 17.05 -19.48 14.89
N GLY A 15 17.97 -19.63 13.94
CA GLY A 15 18.71 -20.89 13.70
C GLY A 15 19.89 -21.15 14.64
N LEU A 16 20.54 -20.11 15.17
CA LEU A 16 21.81 -20.23 15.90
C LEU A 16 21.69 -20.58 17.39
N THR A 17 20.53 -20.39 18.02
CA THR A 17 20.36 -20.56 19.47
C THR A 17 20.19 -22.01 19.91
N LYS A 18 19.70 -22.90 19.03
CA LYS A 18 19.47 -24.32 19.38
C LYS A 18 20.75 -25.12 19.55
N GLN A 19 21.85 -24.69 18.91
CA GLN A 19 23.09 -25.45 18.90
C GLN A 19 23.96 -25.19 20.13
N TYR A 20 23.85 -24.01 20.75
CA TYR A 20 24.65 -23.61 21.91
C TYR A 20 24.25 -24.33 23.21
N LEU A 21 22.96 -24.65 23.38
CA LEU A 21 22.45 -25.31 24.59
C LEU A 21 22.88 -26.79 24.70
N ARG A 22 23.15 -27.46 23.57
CA ARG A 22 23.54 -28.88 23.56
C ARG A 22 24.96 -29.13 24.09
N VAL A 23 25.87 -28.16 23.91
CA VAL A 23 27.28 -28.31 24.29
C VAL A 23 27.47 -28.14 25.81
N GLY A 24 26.71 -27.23 26.44
CA GLY A 24 26.80 -26.98 27.89
C GLY A 24 26.34 -28.15 28.78
N GLN A 25 25.33 -28.90 28.34
CA GLN A 25 24.82 -30.06 29.10
C GLN A 25 25.81 -31.25 29.08
N SER A 26 26.53 -31.46 27.97
CA SER A 26 27.50 -32.56 27.86
C SER A 26 28.78 -32.31 28.66
N ALA A 27 29.24 -31.06 28.75
CA ALA A 27 30.40 -30.68 29.56
C ALA A 27 30.11 -30.81 31.07
N LYS A 28 28.92 -30.41 31.53
CA LYS A 28 28.49 -30.54 32.93
C LYS A 28 28.48 -32.01 33.39
N ASN A 29 28.04 -32.92 32.52
CA ASN A 29 28.01 -34.36 32.81
C ASN A 29 29.40 -35.01 32.84
N ARG A 30 30.42 -34.37 32.25
CA ARG A 30 31.81 -34.82 32.33
C ARG A 30 32.56 -34.19 33.51
N LEU A 31 32.20 -32.98 33.93
CA LEU A 31 32.83 -32.26 35.04
C LEU A 31 32.41 -32.80 36.41
N PHE A 32 31.15 -33.19 36.55
CA PHE A 32 30.62 -33.85 37.74
C PHE A 32 30.33 -35.29 37.35
N GLY A 33 31.24 -36.22 37.68
CA GLY A 33 31.22 -37.62 37.25
C GLY A 33 30.02 -38.43 37.77
N VAL A 34 28.82 -38.06 37.37
CA VAL A 34 27.59 -38.82 37.63
C VAL A 34 27.48 -39.87 36.52
N PRO A 35 27.62 -41.17 36.81
CA PRO A 35 27.47 -42.19 35.79
C PRO A 35 26.03 -42.17 35.23
N PRO A 36 25.83 -42.48 33.93
CA PRO A 36 24.48 -42.54 33.39
C PRO A 36 23.71 -43.66 34.10
N VAL A 37 22.71 -43.28 34.90
CA VAL A 37 21.81 -44.23 35.54
C VAL A 37 20.97 -44.88 34.44
N ARG A 38 21.35 -46.09 34.02
CA ARG A 38 20.42 -47.01 33.33
C ARG A 38 19.40 -47.49 34.35
N ARG A 39 18.17 -47.01 34.28
CA ARG A 39 17.03 -47.65 34.96
C ARG A 39 15.75 -47.43 34.14
N GLY A 40 15.01 -48.53 33.98
CA GLY A 40 13.83 -48.68 33.10
C GLY A 40 12.60 -47.86 33.50
N PRO A 41 11.41 -48.23 32.99
CA PRO A 41 10.35 -47.28 32.66
C PRO A 41 9.65 -46.77 33.92
N SER A 42 9.92 -45.52 34.30
CA SER A 42 9.15 -44.81 35.31
C SER A 42 8.18 -43.84 34.62
N LEU A 43 6.97 -44.35 34.40
CA LEU A 43 5.77 -43.54 34.25
C LEU A 43 5.59 -42.67 35.50
N LYS A 44 5.35 -41.37 35.27
CA LYS A 44 4.99 -40.33 36.26
C LYS A 44 6.12 -39.83 37.18
N ALA A 45 6.71 -38.71 36.79
CA ALA A 45 6.63 -37.46 37.58
C ALA A 45 7.45 -36.38 36.87
N ASP A 46 6.95 -35.89 35.73
CA ASP A 46 7.33 -34.56 35.25
C ASP A 46 6.62 -33.52 36.13
N ARG A 47 7.06 -33.44 37.39
CA ARG A 47 6.77 -32.31 38.26
C ARG A 47 8.00 -31.42 38.22
N THR A 48 8.19 -30.75 37.09
CA THR A 48 8.78 -29.41 37.18
C THR A 48 7.90 -28.64 38.17
N PRO A 49 8.42 -28.23 39.34
CA PRO A 49 7.59 -27.55 40.32
C PRO A 49 7.02 -26.28 39.66
N LEU A 50 5.77 -25.92 39.94
CA LEU A 50 5.14 -24.68 39.42
C LEU A 50 6.01 -23.43 39.67
N GLN A 51 6.87 -23.48 40.69
CA GLN A 51 7.84 -22.45 41.04
C GLN A 51 9.00 -22.31 40.03
N MET A 52 9.26 -23.32 39.20
CA MET A 52 10.24 -23.29 38.10
C MET A 52 9.68 -22.66 36.83
N LEU A 53 8.36 -22.75 36.61
CA LEU A 53 7.68 -22.04 35.51
C LEU A 53 7.48 -20.55 35.83
N VAL A 54 7.40 -20.22 37.13
CA VAL A 54 7.35 -18.82 37.60
C VAL A 54 8.73 -18.16 37.58
N SER A 55 9.83 -18.91 37.67
CA SER A 55 11.18 -18.34 37.65
C SER A 55 11.81 -18.20 36.27
N GLU A 56 11.14 -18.66 35.20
CA GLU A 56 11.46 -18.24 33.83
C GLU A 56 10.95 -16.82 33.54
N GLN A 57 11.15 -15.91 34.51
CA GLN A 57 11.11 -14.47 34.32
C GLN A 57 12.35 -14.09 33.49
N GLY A 58 12.32 -14.52 32.23
CA GLY A 58 13.38 -14.29 31.26
C GLY A 58 13.64 -12.80 31.17
N ASN A 59 14.90 -12.42 31.36
CA ASN A 59 15.38 -11.05 31.24
C ASN A 59 14.78 -10.44 29.97
N ILE A 60 13.79 -9.56 30.15
CA ILE A 60 13.02 -9.00 29.05
C ILE A 60 13.95 -8.11 28.26
N ASN A 61 14.53 -8.67 27.19
CA ASN A 61 15.42 -7.92 26.31
C ASN A 61 14.68 -6.68 25.83
N HIS A 62 15.09 -5.50 26.30
CA HIS A 62 14.47 -4.23 25.96
C HIS A 62 14.39 -4.04 24.43
N GLY A 63 15.33 -4.61 23.67
CA GLY A 63 15.27 -4.65 22.20
C GLY A 63 14.09 -5.44 21.64
N ARG A 64 13.70 -6.58 22.22
CA ARG A 64 12.52 -7.35 21.78
C ARG A 64 11.23 -6.62 22.11
N LEU A 65 11.14 -6.00 23.29
CA LEU A 65 10.00 -5.16 23.66
C LEU A 65 9.90 -3.94 22.75
N ALA A 66 11.02 -3.28 22.43
CA ALA A 66 11.04 -2.15 21.51
C ALA A 66 10.52 -2.54 20.12
N LEU A 67 10.92 -3.69 19.58
CA LEU A 67 10.43 -4.17 18.28
C LEU A 67 8.92 -4.45 18.28
N VAL A 68 8.40 -5.07 19.34
CA VAL A 68 6.94 -5.30 19.49
C VAL A 68 6.19 -3.98 19.57
N MET A 69 6.71 -3.02 20.33
CA MET A 69 6.10 -1.68 20.45
C MET A 69 6.13 -0.92 19.12
N ILE A 70 7.24 -0.96 18.39
CA ILE A 70 7.34 -0.34 17.06
C ILE A 70 6.35 -0.97 16.08
N GLY A 71 6.21 -2.30 16.11
CA GLY A 71 5.22 -3.02 15.30
C GLY A 71 3.79 -2.59 15.62
N LEU A 72 3.45 -2.48 16.90
CA LEU A 72 2.14 -2.02 17.36
C LEU A 72 1.86 -0.57 16.93
N VAL A 73 2.84 0.33 17.08
CA VAL A 73 2.73 1.73 16.67
C VAL A 73 2.58 1.86 15.15
N THR A 74 3.35 1.10 14.38
CA THR A 74 3.27 1.13 12.91
C THR A 74 1.92 0.62 12.42
N LEU A 75 1.39 -0.44 13.04
CA LEU A 75 0.07 -0.98 12.74
C LEU A 75 -1.04 0.02 13.09
N ALA A 76 -0.95 0.66 14.25
CA ALA A 76 -1.89 1.71 14.65
C ALA A 76 -1.86 2.90 13.67
N LEU A 77 -0.67 3.38 13.29
CA LEU A 77 -0.51 4.46 12.32
C LEU A 77 -1.09 4.08 10.94
N GLY A 78 -0.87 2.84 10.49
CA GLY A 78 -1.43 2.33 9.24
C GLY A 78 -2.97 2.31 9.26
N ILE A 79 -3.58 1.87 10.37
CA ILE A 79 -5.03 1.88 10.53
C ILE A 79 -5.56 3.31 10.55
N ILE A 80 -4.94 4.22 11.32
CA ILE A 80 -5.36 5.63 11.42
C ILE A 80 -5.29 6.31 10.04
N MET A 81 -4.21 6.12 9.29
CA MET A 81 -4.06 6.66 7.93
C MET A 81 -5.08 6.09 6.94
N SER A 82 -5.52 4.83 7.13
CA SER A 82 -6.51 4.19 6.27
C SER A 82 -7.95 4.62 6.59
N THR A 83 -8.27 4.82 7.88
CA THR A 83 -9.64 5.10 8.33
C THR A 83 -10.01 6.59 8.28
N VAL A 84 -9.04 7.50 8.38
CA VAL A 84 -9.32 8.95 8.35
C VAL A 84 -9.37 9.44 6.90
N PRO A 85 -10.42 10.16 6.45
CA PRO A 85 -10.49 10.74 5.10
C PRO A 85 -9.66 12.03 5.00
N TRP A 86 -8.38 11.99 5.39
CA TRP A 86 -7.48 13.14 5.33
C TRP A 86 -7.24 13.58 3.88
N VAL A 87 -7.20 12.63 2.95
CA VAL A 87 -7.11 12.89 1.51
C VAL A 87 -8.31 13.69 1.03
N ASP A 88 -9.53 13.26 1.36
CA ASP A 88 -10.75 13.96 0.95
C ASP A 88 -10.81 15.36 1.55
N TYR A 89 -10.41 15.54 2.81
CA TYR A 89 -10.33 16.85 3.44
C TYR A 89 -9.35 17.79 2.72
N ILE A 90 -8.17 17.29 2.35
CA ILE A 90 -7.17 18.06 1.60
C ILE A 90 -7.69 18.40 0.21
N ILE A 91 -8.29 17.43 -0.49
CA ILE A 91 -8.87 17.65 -1.82
C ILE A 91 -9.97 18.70 -1.74
N LEU A 92 -10.94 18.55 -0.84
CA LEU A 92 -12.06 19.48 -0.70
C LEU A 92 -11.58 20.90 -0.34
N LYS A 93 -10.52 21.03 0.47
CA LYS A 93 -9.90 22.31 0.78
C LYS A 93 -9.26 22.98 -0.44
N GLN A 94 -8.61 22.20 -1.31
CA GLN A 94 -7.95 22.71 -2.51
C GLN A 94 -8.90 22.87 -3.71
N LEU A 95 -9.97 22.09 -3.77
CA LEU A 95 -10.97 22.11 -4.83
C LEU A 95 -11.97 23.26 -4.66
N LYS A 96 -12.13 23.78 -3.43
CA LYS A 96 -12.97 24.94 -3.16
C LYS A 96 -12.45 26.12 -3.97
N LEU A 97 -13.23 26.53 -4.98
CA LEU A 97 -12.94 27.67 -5.84
C LEU A 97 -13.03 28.96 -5.02
N TRP A 98 -11.91 29.38 -4.47
CA TRP A 98 -11.74 30.68 -3.82
C TRP A 98 -10.82 31.54 -4.68
N ASN A 99 -11.14 32.84 -4.78
CA ASN A 99 -10.29 33.85 -5.44
C ASN A 99 -8.84 33.82 -4.90
N GLY A 100 -7.91 33.25 -5.69
CA GLY A 100 -6.50 33.14 -5.35
C GLY A 100 -5.96 31.72 -5.14
N SER A 101 -6.81 30.68 -5.17
CA SER A 101 -6.32 29.29 -5.15
C SER A 101 -5.77 28.85 -6.52
N LEU A 102 -4.83 27.90 -6.53
CA LEU A 102 -4.26 27.33 -7.75
C LEU A 102 -5.34 26.76 -8.68
N SER A 103 -6.34 26.09 -8.11
CA SER A 103 -7.49 25.53 -8.82
C SER A 103 -8.31 26.60 -9.55
N TYR A 104 -8.42 27.81 -8.99
CA TYR A 104 -9.10 28.94 -9.66
C TYR A 104 -8.30 29.44 -10.88
N TYR A 105 -6.97 29.52 -10.79
CA TYR A 105 -6.13 29.91 -11.92
C TYR A 105 -6.24 28.91 -13.08
N TYR A 106 -6.18 27.61 -12.80
CA TYR A 106 -6.36 26.57 -13.82
C TYR A 106 -7.77 26.56 -14.44
N TRP A 107 -8.80 26.86 -13.65
CA TRP A 107 -10.16 26.99 -14.16
C TRP A 107 -10.31 28.20 -15.09
N LYS A 108 -9.74 29.36 -14.69
CA LYS A 108 -9.82 30.60 -15.47
C LYS A 108 -9.04 30.52 -16.78
N GLN A 109 -7.82 29.99 -16.73
CA GLN A 109 -6.96 29.88 -17.90
C GLN A 109 -6.36 28.47 -17.95
N PRO A 110 -7.05 27.50 -18.57
CA PRO A 110 -6.47 26.18 -18.77
C PRO A 110 -5.24 26.33 -19.67
N GLY A 111 -4.09 25.85 -19.22
CA GLY A 111 -2.83 25.89 -19.98
C GLY A 111 -2.79 25.00 -21.22
N VAL A 112 -3.93 24.38 -21.58
CA VAL A 112 -4.04 23.45 -22.70
C VAL A 112 -5.00 24.03 -23.74
N LEU A 113 -4.49 24.20 -24.96
CA LEU A 113 -5.29 24.59 -26.12
C LEU A 113 -6.23 23.45 -26.51
N ARG A 114 -7.54 23.71 -26.51
CA ARG A 114 -8.53 22.75 -27.00
C ARG A 114 -8.68 22.88 -28.52
N LEU A 115 -8.25 21.84 -29.24
CA LEU A 115 -8.43 21.71 -30.69
C LEU A 115 -9.54 20.71 -30.98
N THR A 116 -10.57 21.16 -31.71
CA THR A 116 -11.65 20.28 -32.18
C THR A 116 -11.48 20.06 -33.67
N LYS A 117 -11.30 18.80 -34.07
CA LYS A 117 -11.26 18.39 -35.47
C LYS A 117 -12.64 17.91 -35.89
N VAL A 118 -13.17 18.50 -36.95
CA VAL A 118 -14.45 18.13 -37.53
C VAL A 118 -14.18 17.49 -38.88
N TRP A 119 -14.72 16.28 -39.08
CA TRP A 119 -14.77 15.60 -40.38
C TRP A 119 -16.20 15.68 -40.91
N VAL A 120 -16.35 16.15 -42.13
CA VAL A 120 -17.63 16.24 -42.81
C VAL A 120 -17.66 15.15 -43.87
N PHE A 121 -18.74 14.38 -43.94
CA PHE A 121 -18.94 13.37 -44.97
C PHE A 121 -19.84 13.95 -46.06
N ASN A 122 -19.26 14.20 -47.23
CA ASN A 122 -20.01 14.63 -48.41
C ASN A 122 -20.75 13.43 -49.02
N VAL A 123 -22.04 13.58 -49.32
CA VAL A 123 -22.86 12.53 -49.94
C VAL A 123 -22.82 12.71 -51.46
N THR A 124 -22.28 11.73 -52.18
CA THR A 124 -22.11 11.81 -53.65
C THR A 124 -23.30 11.31 -54.45
N ASN A 125 -24.24 10.61 -53.81
CA ASN A 125 -25.45 10.06 -54.46
C ASN A 125 -26.75 10.34 -53.67
N PRO A 126 -27.11 11.61 -53.43
CA PRO A 126 -28.27 11.95 -52.61
C PRO A 126 -29.59 11.38 -53.15
N ASP A 127 -29.86 11.52 -54.46
CA ASP A 127 -31.12 11.07 -55.06
C ASP A 127 -31.29 9.54 -55.06
N ALA A 128 -30.18 8.82 -55.28
CA ALA A 128 -30.15 7.36 -55.21
C ALA A 128 -30.33 6.86 -53.76
N PHE A 129 -29.79 7.60 -52.79
CA PHE A 129 -30.00 7.29 -51.38
C PHE A 129 -31.47 7.48 -50.97
N LEU A 130 -32.11 8.57 -51.43
CA LEU A 130 -33.53 8.82 -51.17
C LEU A 130 -34.45 7.78 -51.80
N SER A 131 -34.05 7.16 -52.91
CA SER A 131 -34.78 6.06 -53.54
C SER A 131 -34.48 4.67 -52.96
N GLY A 132 -33.69 4.59 -51.87
CA GLY A 132 -33.44 3.35 -51.11
C GLY A 132 -32.12 2.64 -51.42
N GLN A 133 -31.25 3.22 -52.25
CA GLN A 133 -29.89 2.69 -52.46
C GLN A 133 -28.95 3.10 -51.33
N LYS A 134 -27.79 2.43 -51.23
CA LYS A 134 -26.77 2.74 -50.21
C LYS A 134 -26.13 4.12 -50.46
N ALA A 135 -26.00 4.93 -49.41
CA ALA A 135 -25.28 6.21 -49.48
C ALA A 135 -23.77 6.00 -49.73
N LYS A 136 -23.21 6.80 -50.63
CA LYS A 136 -21.79 6.92 -50.94
C LYS A 136 -21.26 8.20 -50.29
N LEU A 137 -20.38 8.01 -49.32
CA LEU A 137 -19.79 9.10 -48.54
C LEU A 137 -18.36 9.36 -48.98
N GLN A 138 -17.98 10.64 -49.07
CA GLN A 138 -16.62 11.09 -49.27
C GLN A 138 -16.19 11.94 -48.07
N GLU A 139 -15.07 11.57 -47.45
CA GLU A 139 -14.51 12.32 -46.33
C GLU A 139 -13.94 13.67 -46.79
N VAL A 140 -14.38 14.74 -46.13
CA VAL A 140 -13.90 16.11 -46.32
C VAL A 140 -13.47 16.66 -44.98
N GLY A 141 -12.17 16.94 -44.84
CA GLY A 141 -11.58 17.47 -43.61
C GLY A 141 -10.15 16.97 -43.38
N PRO A 142 -9.55 17.26 -42.21
CA PRO A 142 -10.19 17.82 -41.01
C PRO A 142 -10.26 19.35 -40.99
N PHE A 143 -11.41 19.89 -40.60
CA PHE A 143 -11.54 21.30 -40.21
C PHE A 143 -11.16 21.45 -38.74
N VAL A 144 -10.10 22.22 -38.47
CA VAL A 144 -9.53 22.35 -37.11
C VAL A 144 -9.96 23.69 -36.51
N TYR A 145 -10.76 23.63 -35.45
CA TYR A 145 -11.19 24.80 -34.69
C TYR A 145 -10.42 24.89 -33.37
N ARG A 146 -9.97 26.11 -33.05
CA ARG A 146 -9.45 26.45 -31.72
C ARG A 146 -10.63 26.92 -30.88
N ILE A 147 -10.94 26.19 -29.81
CA ILE A 147 -11.99 26.61 -28.87
C ILE A 147 -11.32 27.34 -27.72
N SER A 148 -11.45 28.66 -27.70
CA SER A 148 -11.11 29.50 -26.55
C SER A 148 -12.37 29.77 -25.73
N ILE A 149 -12.36 29.34 -24.47
CA ILE A 149 -13.39 29.74 -23.50
C ILE A 149 -12.83 30.97 -22.81
N ASP A 150 -13.36 32.14 -23.12
CA ASP A 150 -13.08 33.34 -22.35
C ASP A 150 -14.20 33.55 -21.33
N TYR A 151 -13.86 33.48 -20.04
CA TYR A 151 -14.80 33.77 -18.96
C TYR A 151 -14.86 35.27 -18.65
N ALA A 152 -14.17 36.12 -19.42
CA ALA A 152 -14.28 37.55 -19.31
C ALA A 152 -15.66 38.02 -19.78
N ASN A 153 -16.45 38.49 -18.80
CA ASN A 153 -17.56 39.41 -18.94
C ASN A 153 -18.89 38.87 -19.50
N GLY A 154 -19.88 38.77 -18.61
CA GLY A 154 -21.30 39.01 -18.94
C GLY A 154 -21.60 40.46 -19.36
N ASN A 155 -20.62 41.19 -19.92
CA ASN A 155 -20.70 42.61 -20.30
C ASN A 155 -20.09 42.90 -21.69
N SER A 156 -20.00 41.93 -22.58
CA SER A 156 -19.72 42.19 -24.00
C SER A 156 -20.94 41.82 -24.84
N LYS A 157 -21.85 42.79 -24.97
CA LYS A 157 -22.67 42.91 -26.17
C LYS A 157 -21.80 43.41 -27.32
#